data_AF-A0A0G1UDB2-F1
#
_entry.id   AF-A0A0G1UDB2-F1
#
_cell.length_a   1.000
_cell.length_b   1.000
_cell.length_c   1.000
_cell.angle_alpha   90.00
_cell.angle_beta   90.00
_cell.angle_gamma   90.00
#
_symmetry.space_group_name_H-M   'P 1'
#
loop_
_entity.id
_entity.type
_entity.pdbx_description
1 polymer ?
#
loop_
_entity_poly.entity_id
_entity_poly.type
_entity_poly.pdbx_seq_one_letter_code
_entity_poly.pdbx_strand_id
1 'polypeptide(L)'
;MMTKDQKQKLLDEVGDEIAATRGGPLKGPGINPVAGEGNPDAKVMFIGEAPGFNENEQRRPFVGQAAYLIFCLGILSISFLAIPVLAGASSYALSELNNWKEGLGKSFHQAPQFYVIMIISTLVGLLIPLVGIDPIRALFYTGVFYGVTAPILIFAILHVANNKKIMGKHTNSPISNFLGYLTFGLMAIAAIGAFVL
;
A
#
# COMPACT_ATOMS: atom_id res chain seq x y z
N MET A 1 26.15 -21.94 9.16
CA MET A 1 24.69 -21.70 9.08
C MET A 1 24.33 -21.64 7.60
N MET A 2 23.26 -22.32 7.15
CA MET A 2 22.82 -22.25 5.76
C MET A 2 22.33 -20.83 5.40
N THR A 3 22.65 -20.38 4.19
CA THR A 3 22.12 -19.11 3.65
C THR A 3 20.64 -19.25 3.29
N LYS A 4 19.92 -18.12 3.20
CA LYS A 4 18.48 -18.11 2.91
C LYS A 4 18.14 -18.81 1.58
N ASP A 5 18.96 -18.59 0.55
CA ASP A 5 18.76 -19.21 -0.77
C ASP A 5 18.98 -20.72 -0.74
N GLN A 6 19.95 -21.19 0.06
CA GLN A 6 20.16 -22.63 0.27
C GLN A 6 18.97 -23.27 1.00
N LYS A 7 18.41 -22.59 2.01
CA LYS A 7 17.21 -23.08 2.71
C LYS A 7 16.00 -23.12 1.79
N GLN A 8 15.80 -22.09 0.96
CA GLN A 8 14.71 -22.06 -0.02
C GLN A 8 14.81 -23.23 -0.98
N LYS A 9 16.00 -23.46 -1.54
CA LYS A 9 16.24 -24.58 -2.45
C LYS A 9 15.94 -25.95 -1.83
N LEU A 10 16.26 -26.13 -0.55
CA LEU A 10 15.91 -27.36 0.19
C LEU A 10 14.41 -27.50 0.42
N LEU A 11 13.70 -26.40 0.70
CA LEU A 11 12.25 -26.42 0.83
C LEU A 11 11.56 -26.77 -0.49
N ASP A 12 12.07 -26.21 -1.60
CA ASP A 12 11.56 -26.52 -2.93
C ASP A 12 11.80 -28.01 -3.28
N GLU A 13 12.99 -28.54 -2.95
CA GLU A 13 13.33 -29.97 -3.13
C GLU A 13 12.43 -30.90 -2.30
N VAL A 14 12.17 -30.55 -1.04
CA VAL A 14 11.22 -31.27 -0.18
C VAL A 14 9.79 -31.18 -0.73
N GLY A 15 9.40 -30.02 -1.27
CA GLY A 15 8.11 -29.83 -1.93
C GLY A 15 7.92 -30.74 -3.13
N ASP A 16 8.95 -30.86 -3.98
CA ASP A 16 8.97 -31.76 -5.12
C ASP A 16 8.90 -33.24 -4.71
N GLU A 17 9.59 -33.62 -3.63
CA GLU A 17 9.52 -34.97 -3.05
C GLU A 17 8.12 -35.30 -2.54
N ILE A 18 7.48 -34.37 -1.83
CA ILE A 18 6.10 -34.49 -1.35
C ILE A 18 5.13 -34.64 -2.54
N ALA A 19 5.32 -33.86 -3.61
CA ALA A 19 4.50 -33.94 -4.82
C ALA A 19 4.67 -35.29 -5.56
N ALA A 20 5.91 -35.79 -5.62
CA ALA A 20 6.27 -37.04 -6.30
C ALA A 20 5.85 -38.30 -5.53
N THR A 21 5.65 -38.20 -4.21
CA THR A 21 5.27 -39.33 -3.35
C THR A 21 3.97 -39.98 -3.84
N ARG A 22 4.01 -41.27 -4.22
CA ARG A 22 2.84 -42.00 -4.78
C ARG A 22 1.95 -42.69 -3.73
N GLY A 23 2.28 -42.58 -2.44
CA GLY A 23 1.49 -43.12 -1.34
C GLY A 23 2.03 -42.67 0.01
N GLY A 24 1.12 -42.35 0.94
CA GLY A 24 1.42 -41.89 2.29
C GLY A 24 0.13 -41.49 3.03
N PRO A 25 0.16 -41.29 4.36
CA PRO A 25 -1.02 -40.96 5.15
C PRO A 25 -1.71 -39.65 4.73
N LEU A 26 -1.01 -38.78 4.01
CA LEU A 26 -1.51 -37.49 3.51
C LEU A 26 -2.07 -37.56 2.08
N LYS A 27 -1.89 -38.66 1.35
CA LYS A 27 -2.27 -38.80 -0.06
C LYS A 27 -3.42 -39.79 -0.22
N GLY A 28 -4.64 -39.31 0.02
CA GLY A 28 -5.89 -40.04 -0.19
C GLY A 28 -6.38 -39.99 -1.65
N PRO A 29 -7.43 -40.75 -2.01
CA PRO A 29 -8.00 -40.72 -3.36
C PRO A 29 -8.51 -39.30 -3.70
N GLY A 30 -7.92 -38.68 -4.72
CA GLY A 30 -8.27 -37.33 -5.17
C GLY A 30 -7.61 -36.19 -4.39
N ILE A 31 -6.73 -36.48 -3.42
CA ILE A 31 -6.01 -35.48 -2.62
C ILE A 31 -4.55 -35.39 -3.08
N ASN A 32 -4.16 -34.23 -3.60
CA ASN A 32 -2.78 -33.84 -3.84
C ASN A 32 -2.26 -33.13 -2.58
N PRO A 33 -1.07 -33.52 -2.08
CA PRO A 33 -0.45 -32.77 -1.00
C PRO A 33 -0.07 -31.36 -1.48
N VAL A 34 -0.30 -30.38 -0.62
CA VAL A 34 0.04 -28.98 -0.84
C VAL A 34 1.28 -28.69 -0.01
N ALA A 35 2.42 -28.51 -0.68
CA ALA A 35 3.63 -28.06 0.01
C ALA A 35 3.41 -26.63 0.52
N GLY A 36 3.91 -26.34 1.71
CA GLY A 36 3.85 -24.97 2.26
C GLY A 36 4.72 -24.01 1.43
N GLU A 37 4.28 -22.76 1.31
CA GLU A 37 5.06 -21.67 0.71
C GLU A 37 5.33 -20.60 1.77
N GLY A 38 6.51 -19.94 1.72
CA GLY A 38 6.82 -18.85 2.64
C GLY A 38 8.30 -18.57 2.81
N ASN A 39 8.63 -17.71 3.78
CA ASN A 39 10.01 -17.37 4.12
C ASN A 39 10.68 -18.53 4.89
N PRO A 40 11.84 -19.06 4.44
CA PRO A 40 12.55 -20.14 5.15
C PRO A 40 13.00 -19.78 6.56
N ASP A 41 13.13 -18.49 6.86
CA ASP A 41 13.50 -17.97 8.19
C ASP A 41 12.28 -17.60 9.04
N ALA A 42 11.07 -17.99 8.63
CA ALA A 42 9.85 -17.72 9.38
C ALA A 42 9.91 -18.38 10.78
N LYS A 43 9.60 -17.59 11.81
CA LYS A 43 9.48 -18.09 13.19
C LYS A 43 8.12 -18.75 13.47
N VAL A 44 7.15 -18.54 12.59
CA VAL A 44 5.78 -19.03 12.70
C VAL A 44 5.42 -19.74 11.40
N MET A 45 4.85 -20.93 11.52
CA MET A 45 4.37 -21.74 10.40
C MET A 45 2.89 -22.03 10.61
N PHE A 46 2.07 -21.73 9.62
CA PHE A 46 0.65 -22.09 9.60
C PHE A 46 0.50 -23.44 8.92
N ILE A 47 -0.06 -24.42 9.65
CA ILE A 47 -0.34 -25.76 9.12
C ILE A 47 -1.86 -25.86 8.96
N GLY A 48 -2.31 -26.08 7.72
CA GLY A 48 -3.72 -26.40 7.44
C GLY A 48 -4.01 -27.87 7.67
N GLU A 49 -5.25 -28.20 8.04
CA GLU A 49 -5.67 -29.59 8.27
C GLU A 49 -5.83 -30.39 6.97
N ALA A 50 -6.56 -29.84 6.00
CA ALA A 50 -6.78 -30.45 4.69
C ALA A 50 -6.88 -29.37 3.60
N PRO A 51 -6.38 -29.65 2.38
CA PRO A 51 -6.47 -28.70 1.28
C PRO A 51 -7.92 -28.58 0.78
N GLY A 52 -8.35 -27.35 0.50
CA GLY A 52 -9.58 -27.09 -0.25
C GLY A 52 -9.46 -27.48 -1.73
N PHE A 53 -10.57 -27.41 -2.49
CA PHE A 53 -10.60 -27.80 -3.91
C PHE A 53 -9.54 -27.08 -4.77
N ASN A 54 -9.46 -25.75 -4.71
CA ASN A 54 -8.50 -24.98 -5.50
C ASN A 54 -7.04 -25.22 -5.06
N GLU A 55 -6.81 -25.40 -3.76
CA GLU A 55 -5.48 -25.70 -3.20
C GLU A 55 -5.03 -27.09 -3.66
N ASN A 56 -5.96 -28.04 -3.72
CA ASN A 56 -5.73 -29.39 -4.21
C ASN A 56 -5.39 -29.45 -5.71
N GLU A 57 -6.05 -28.64 -6.54
CA GLU A 57 -5.74 -28.57 -7.97
C GLU A 57 -4.43 -27.83 -8.25
N GLN A 58 -4.19 -26.70 -7.58
CA GLN A 58 -3.03 -25.85 -7.86
C GLN A 58 -1.79 -26.25 -7.06
N ARG A 59 -1.94 -27.08 -6.01
CA ARG A 59 -0.91 -27.48 -5.05
C ARG A 59 -0.25 -26.30 -4.33
N ARG A 60 -0.99 -25.21 -4.17
CA ARG A 60 -0.54 -23.99 -3.49
C ARG A 60 -1.43 -23.71 -2.28
N PRO A 61 -0.85 -23.31 -1.14
CA PRO A 61 -1.64 -22.97 0.04
C PRO A 61 -2.35 -21.62 -0.14
N PHE A 62 -3.51 -21.45 0.51
CA PHE A 62 -4.28 -20.20 0.58
C PHE A 62 -4.85 -19.66 -0.74
N VAL A 63 -4.95 -20.48 -1.80
CA VAL A 63 -5.57 -20.11 -3.10
C VAL A 63 -7.08 -20.46 -3.19
N GLY A 64 -7.72 -20.65 -2.03
CA GLY A 64 -9.15 -20.94 -1.94
C GLY A 64 -10.05 -19.76 -2.38
N GLN A 65 -11.28 -20.07 -2.77
CA GLN A 65 -12.27 -19.07 -3.23
C GLN A 65 -12.56 -17.97 -2.19
N ALA A 66 -12.59 -18.33 -0.90
CA ALA A 66 -12.82 -17.37 0.18
C ALA A 66 -11.68 -16.34 0.28
N ALA A 67 -10.43 -16.78 0.15
CA ALA A 67 -9.26 -15.89 0.15
C ALA A 67 -9.31 -14.92 -1.05
N TYR A 68 -9.66 -15.41 -2.24
CA TYR A 68 -9.85 -14.59 -3.42
C TYR A 68 -10.94 -13.52 -3.21
N LEU A 69 -12.10 -13.90 -2.66
CA LEU A 69 -13.20 -12.98 -2.45
C LEU A 69 -12.86 -11.87 -1.43
N ILE A 70 -12.23 -12.23 -0.31
CA ILE A 70 -11.77 -11.25 0.69
C ILE A 70 -10.72 -10.32 0.08
N PHE A 71 -9.79 -10.84 -0.72
CA PHE A 71 -8.77 -10.06 -1.41
C PHE A 71 -9.38 -9.05 -2.39
N CYS A 72 -10.30 -9.50 -3.25
CA CYS A 72 -11.02 -8.62 -4.19
C CYS A 72 -11.83 -7.55 -3.47
N LEU A 73 -12.55 -7.90 -2.40
CA LEU A 73 -13.29 -6.93 -1.59
C LEU A 73 -12.35 -5.90 -0.95
N GLY A 74 -11.17 -6.32 -0.46
CA GLY A 74 -10.17 -5.43 0.08
C GLY A 74 -9.66 -4.41 -0.95
N ILE A 75 -9.31 -4.87 -2.15
CA ILE A 75 -8.86 -4.01 -3.24
C ILE A 75 -9.97 -3.04 -3.69
N LEU A 76 -11.21 -3.51 -3.83
CA LEU A 76 -12.34 -2.64 -4.18
C LEU A 76 -12.58 -1.58 -3.10
N SER A 77 -12.49 -1.96 -1.83
CA SER A 77 -12.69 -1.04 -0.70
C SER A 77 -11.65 0.08 -0.68
N ILE A 78 -10.36 -0.25 -0.81
CA ILE A 78 -9.30 0.76 -0.80
C ILE A 78 -9.35 1.67 -2.02
N SER A 79 -9.74 1.12 -3.18
CA SER A 79 -9.90 1.89 -4.42
C SER A 79 -11.05 2.88 -4.32
N PHE A 80 -12.19 2.46 -3.77
CA PHE A 80 -13.34 3.33 -3.59
C PHE A 80 -13.09 4.47 -2.60
N LEU A 81 -12.30 4.23 -1.55
CA LEU A 81 -11.88 5.28 -0.61
C LEU A 81 -10.84 6.23 -1.22
N ALA A 82 -9.88 5.71 -2.00
CA ALA A 82 -8.77 6.50 -2.53
C ALA A 82 -9.21 7.56 -3.54
N ILE A 83 -10.15 7.24 -4.44
CA ILE A 83 -10.62 8.16 -5.50
C ILE A 83 -11.13 9.50 -4.92
N PRO A 84 -12.15 9.55 -4.04
CA PRO A 84 -12.67 10.82 -3.53
C PRO A 84 -11.68 11.55 -2.63
N VAL A 85 -10.85 10.83 -1.86
CA VAL A 85 -9.87 11.45 -0.97
C VAL A 85 -8.77 12.15 -1.77
N LEU A 86 -8.20 11.49 -2.78
CA LEU A 86 -7.12 12.05 -3.60
C LEU A 86 -7.63 13.14 -4.55
N ALA A 87 -8.77 12.90 -5.20
CA ALA A 87 -9.37 13.89 -6.10
C ALA A 87 -9.81 15.14 -5.34
N GLY A 88 -10.39 14.95 -4.14
CA GLY A 88 -10.76 16.03 -3.23
C GLY A 88 -9.57 16.81 -2.71
N ALA A 89 -8.53 16.14 -2.20
CA ALA A 89 -7.30 16.80 -1.75
C ALA A 89 -6.67 17.66 -2.87
N SER A 90 -6.63 17.12 -4.09
CA SER A 90 -6.12 17.84 -5.27
C SER A 90 -6.99 19.06 -5.62
N SER A 91 -8.31 18.93 -5.54
CA SER A 91 -9.22 20.05 -5.82
C SER A 91 -9.18 21.14 -4.76
N TYR A 92 -9.00 20.78 -3.48
CA TYR A 92 -8.76 21.76 -2.40
C TYR A 92 -7.45 22.51 -2.64
N ALA A 93 -6.33 21.79 -2.82
CA ALA A 93 -5.03 22.42 -3.02
C ALA A 93 -5.03 23.40 -4.22
N LEU A 94 -5.57 22.99 -5.37
CA LEU A 94 -5.62 23.85 -6.56
C LEU A 94 -6.60 25.02 -6.43
N SER A 95 -7.72 24.83 -5.73
CA SER A 95 -8.69 25.91 -5.51
C SER A 95 -8.15 26.95 -4.53
N GLU A 96 -7.44 26.52 -3.49
CA GLU A 96 -6.80 27.38 -2.49
C GLU A 96 -5.71 28.26 -3.11
N LEU A 97 -4.85 27.67 -3.96
CA LEU A 97 -3.80 28.41 -4.68
C LEU A 97 -4.36 29.55 -5.56
N ASN A 98 -5.55 29.35 -6.12
CA ASN A 98 -6.22 30.31 -7.00
C ASN A 98 -7.29 31.15 -6.29
N ASN A 99 -7.44 31.01 -4.96
CA ASN A 99 -8.46 31.68 -4.16
C ASN A 99 -9.91 31.47 -4.67
N TRP A 100 -10.19 30.28 -5.21
CA TRP A 100 -11.51 29.92 -5.73
C TRP A 100 -12.44 29.39 -4.63
N LYS A 101 -13.75 29.45 -4.88
CA LYS A 101 -14.74 28.84 -3.97
C LYS A 101 -14.58 27.32 -3.99
N GLU A 102 -14.28 26.77 -2.82
CA GLU A 102 -14.07 25.32 -2.62
C GLU A 102 -15.04 24.72 -1.60
N GLY A 103 -15.14 23.39 -1.58
CA GLY A 103 -15.86 22.65 -0.55
C GLY A 103 -16.77 21.57 -1.10
N LEU A 104 -16.64 20.34 -0.59
CA LEU A 104 -17.52 19.20 -0.93
C LEU A 104 -19.00 19.41 -0.54
N GLY A 105 -19.27 20.31 0.39
CA GLY A 105 -20.63 20.67 0.82
C GLY A 105 -21.32 21.75 -0.02
N LYS A 106 -20.64 22.34 -1.01
CA LYS A 106 -21.23 23.34 -1.91
C LYS A 106 -21.80 22.66 -3.16
N SER A 107 -22.89 23.17 -3.72
CA SER A 107 -23.41 22.61 -4.99
C SER A 107 -22.44 22.88 -6.15
N PHE A 108 -22.49 22.05 -7.20
CA PHE A 108 -21.66 22.20 -8.41
C PHE A 108 -21.66 23.64 -8.97
N HIS A 109 -22.82 24.30 -8.97
CA HIS A 109 -22.97 25.68 -9.46
C HIS A 109 -22.30 26.73 -8.57
N GLN A 110 -22.12 26.45 -7.28
CA GLN A 110 -21.52 27.39 -6.32
C GLN A 110 -19.98 27.31 -6.30
N ALA A 111 -19.41 26.18 -6.69
CA ALA A 111 -17.97 25.90 -6.73
C ALA A 111 -17.58 25.09 -7.99
N PRO A 112 -17.89 25.59 -9.21
CA PRO A 112 -17.73 24.79 -10.42
C PRO A 112 -16.28 24.41 -10.68
N GLN A 113 -15.32 25.30 -10.39
CA GLN A 113 -13.89 25.04 -10.57
C GLN A 113 -13.41 23.87 -9.71
N PHE A 114 -13.84 23.81 -8.44
CA PHE A 114 -13.48 22.74 -7.51
C PHE A 114 -13.90 21.37 -8.03
N TYR A 115 -15.16 21.23 -8.49
CA TYR A 115 -15.66 19.97 -9.04
C TYR A 115 -15.06 19.62 -10.39
N VAL A 116 -14.77 20.61 -11.24
CA VAL A 116 -14.09 20.38 -12.53
C VAL A 116 -12.69 19.80 -12.31
N ILE A 117 -11.91 20.35 -11.37
CA ILE A 117 -10.58 19.82 -11.03
C ILE A 117 -10.68 18.36 -10.54
N MET A 118 -11.67 18.06 -9.69
CA MET A 118 -11.89 16.71 -9.17
C MET A 118 -12.24 15.70 -10.26
N ILE A 119 -13.08 16.09 -11.22
CA ILE A 119 -13.43 15.25 -12.37
C ILE A 119 -12.20 15.02 -13.24
N ILE A 120 -11.45 16.08 -13.56
CA ILE A 120 -10.24 15.98 -14.39
C ILE A 120 -9.18 15.09 -13.71
N SER A 121 -8.91 15.29 -12.41
CA SER A 121 -7.91 14.49 -11.69
C SER A 121 -8.28 13.01 -11.64
N THR A 122 -9.56 12.69 -11.45
CA THR A 122 -10.08 11.32 -11.50
C THR A 122 -9.93 10.71 -12.89
N LEU A 123 -10.27 11.45 -13.94
CA LEU A 123 -10.12 11.00 -15.33
C LEU A 123 -8.66 10.77 -15.69
N VAL A 124 -7.75 11.66 -15.30
CA VAL A 124 -6.31 11.47 -15.51
C VAL A 124 -5.82 10.20 -14.83
N GLY A 125 -6.23 9.96 -13.57
CA GLY A 125 -5.91 8.73 -12.85
C GLY A 125 -6.37 7.46 -13.57
N LEU A 126 -7.58 7.49 -14.16
CA LEU A 126 -8.13 6.38 -14.94
C LEU A 126 -7.41 6.18 -16.28
N LEU A 127 -6.93 7.26 -16.91
CA LEU A 127 -6.28 7.20 -18.23
C LEU A 127 -4.85 6.64 -18.18
N ILE A 128 -4.12 6.83 -17.07
CA ILE A 128 -2.73 6.34 -16.91
C ILE A 128 -2.57 4.84 -17.30
N PRO A 129 -3.36 3.90 -16.74
CA PRO A 129 -3.25 2.49 -17.13
C PRO A 129 -3.70 2.22 -18.58
N LEU A 130 -4.62 3.03 -19.12
CA LEU A 130 -5.14 2.87 -20.49
C LEU A 130 -4.11 3.29 -21.55
N VAL A 131 -3.22 4.22 -21.22
CA VAL A 131 -2.12 4.68 -22.09
C VAL A 131 -0.96 3.68 -22.12
N GLY A 132 -1.04 2.58 -21.36
CA GLY A 132 -0.02 1.52 -21.34
C GLY A 132 1.11 1.78 -20.33
N ILE A 133 0.92 2.72 -19.39
CA ILE A 133 1.84 2.91 -18.27
C ILE A 133 1.62 1.76 -17.29
N ASP A 134 2.70 1.03 -17.03
CA ASP A 134 2.73 -0.05 -16.05
C ASP A 134 2.35 0.45 -14.64
N PRO A 135 1.22 -0.01 -14.07
CA PRO A 135 0.75 0.46 -12.77
C PRO A 135 1.70 0.14 -11.61
N ILE A 136 2.46 -0.96 -11.70
CA ILE A 136 3.41 -1.37 -10.66
C ILE A 136 4.57 -0.39 -10.63
N ARG A 137 5.10 -0.02 -11.81
CA ARG A 137 6.14 1.00 -11.93
C ARG A 137 5.63 2.37 -11.48
N ALA A 138 4.42 2.76 -11.90
CA ALA A 138 3.81 4.02 -11.47
C ALA A 138 3.63 4.06 -9.94
N LEU A 139 3.19 2.97 -9.33
CA LEU A 139 3.06 2.85 -7.88
C LEU A 139 4.41 2.97 -7.18
N PHE A 140 5.46 2.34 -7.70
CA PHE A 140 6.80 2.46 -7.16
C PHE A 140 7.32 3.91 -7.22
N TYR A 141 7.22 4.55 -8.40
CA TYR A 141 7.67 5.94 -8.56
C TYR A 141 6.89 6.91 -7.68
N THR A 142 5.56 6.78 -7.60
CA THR A 142 4.75 7.65 -6.71
C THR A 142 5.15 7.47 -5.25
N GLY A 143 5.46 6.25 -4.81
CA GLY A 143 6.02 5.98 -3.47
C GLY A 143 7.34 6.71 -3.22
N VAL A 144 8.26 6.70 -4.20
CA VAL A 144 9.52 7.46 -4.12
C VAL A 144 9.24 8.96 -4.01
N PHE A 145 8.38 9.52 -4.89
CA PHE A 145 8.00 10.94 -4.83
C PHE A 145 7.40 11.33 -3.47
N TYR A 146 6.52 10.49 -2.90
CA TYR A 146 5.96 10.74 -1.58
C TYR A 146 7.01 10.70 -0.46
N GLY A 147 7.95 9.75 -0.50
CA GLY A 147 9.05 9.68 0.46
C GLY A 147 9.90 10.95 0.47
N VAL A 148 10.14 11.54 -0.71
CA VAL A 148 10.94 12.76 -0.87
C VAL A 148 10.16 14.02 -0.50
N THR A 149 8.87 14.06 -0.81
CA THR A 149 8.01 15.21 -0.53
C THR A 149 7.61 15.28 0.95
N ALA A 150 7.52 14.14 1.64
CA ALA A 150 7.14 14.04 3.05
C ALA A 150 7.96 14.94 4.01
N PRO A 151 9.31 14.95 4.01
CA PRO A 151 10.06 15.85 4.89
C PRO A 151 9.80 17.33 4.61
N ILE A 152 9.59 17.70 3.35
CA ILE A 152 9.25 19.09 2.96
C ILE A 152 7.89 19.48 3.56
N LEU A 153 6.89 18.61 3.43
CA LEU A 153 5.56 18.82 3.99
C LEU A 153 5.57 18.87 5.52
N ILE A 154 6.27 17.95 6.18
CA ILE A 154 6.37 17.92 7.65
C ILE A 154 7.04 19.20 8.15
N PHE A 155 8.11 19.64 7.50
CA PHE A 155 8.77 20.90 7.85
C PHE A 155 7.82 22.09 7.71
N ALA A 156 7.09 22.18 6.60
CA ALA A 156 6.10 23.24 6.38
C ALA A 156 5.01 23.22 7.47
N ILE A 157 4.47 22.05 7.80
CA ILE A 157 3.46 21.89 8.85
C ILE A 157 4.01 22.29 10.22
N LEU A 158 5.22 21.85 10.58
CA LEU A 158 5.85 22.23 11.85
C LEU A 158 6.13 23.73 11.94
N HIS A 159 6.52 24.35 10.82
CA HIS A 159 6.74 25.78 10.76
C HIS A 159 5.43 26.55 11.00
N VAL A 160 4.34 26.15 10.33
CA VAL A 160 3.02 26.75 10.52
C VAL A 160 2.48 26.49 11.94
N ALA A 161 2.61 25.27 12.44
CA ALA A 161 2.11 24.86 13.76
C ALA A 161 2.84 25.55 14.93
N ASN A 162 4.08 25.98 14.73
CA ASN A 162 4.86 26.72 15.72
C ASN A 162 4.70 28.24 15.62
N ASN A 163 4.08 28.74 14.55
CA ASN A 163 3.93 30.16 14.34
C ASN A 163 2.78 30.71 15.20
N LYS A 164 3.12 31.45 16.27
CA LYS A 164 2.16 32.12 17.16
C LYS A 164 1.25 33.12 16.43
N LYS A 165 1.68 33.68 15.29
CA LYS A 165 0.87 34.59 14.47
C LYS A 165 -0.29 33.87 13.78
N ILE A 166 -0.11 32.58 13.46
CA ILE A 166 -1.11 31.76 12.76
C ILE A 166 -1.94 30.95 13.76
N MET A 167 -1.28 30.27 14.70
CA MET A 167 -1.93 29.34 15.64
C MET A 167 -2.38 29.99 16.96
N GLY A 168 -2.02 31.26 17.19
CA GLY A 168 -2.40 31.99 18.40
C GLY A 168 -1.93 31.32 19.68
N LYS A 169 -2.88 30.94 20.54
CA LYS A 169 -2.63 30.28 21.84
C LYS A 169 -2.44 28.76 21.74
N HIS A 170 -2.73 28.17 20.58
CA HIS A 170 -2.69 26.72 20.36
C HIS A 170 -1.44 26.30 19.57
N THR A 171 -0.30 26.90 19.87
CA THR A 171 0.97 26.45 19.28
C THR A 171 1.36 25.08 19.78
N ASN A 172 2.17 24.38 18.98
CA ASN A 172 2.63 23.05 19.27
C ASN A 172 3.32 22.95 20.65
N SER A 173 3.00 21.88 21.39
CA SER A 173 3.64 21.63 22.69
C SER A 173 5.10 21.18 22.52
N PRO A 174 5.96 21.27 23.55
CA PRO A 174 7.33 20.79 23.48
C PRO A 174 7.44 19.30 23.09
N ILE A 175 6.50 18.47 23.56
CA ILE A 175 6.45 17.03 23.23
C ILE A 175 6.07 16.84 21.76
N SER A 176 5.06 17.58 21.30
CA SER A 176 4.63 17.54 19.90
C SER A 176 5.71 18.03 18.95
N ASN A 177 6.51 19.03 19.35
CA ASN A 177 7.66 19.48 18.59
C ASN A 177 8.78 18.45 18.57
N PHE A 178 9.10 17.82 19.70
CA PHE A 178 10.09 16.75 19.74
C PHE A 178 9.72 15.60 18.80
N LEU A 179 8.48 15.10 18.89
CA LEU A 179 7.98 14.04 18.00
C LEU A 179 7.96 14.47 16.53
N GLY A 180 7.59 15.72 16.27
CA GLY A 180 7.59 16.30 14.93
C GLY A 180 8.99 16.36 14.30
N TYR A 181 9.96 16.93 15.02
CA TYR A 181 11.34 17.01 14.54
C TYR A 181 12.01 15.63 14.45
N LEU A 182 11.66 14.69 15.33
CA LEU A 182 12.11 13.30 15.22
C LEU A 182 11.58 12.66 13.92
N THR A 183 10.28 12.84 13.63
CA THR A 183 9.65 12.33 12.40
C THR A 183 10.29 12.96 11.16
N PHE A 184 10.51 14.28 11.17
CA PHE A 184 11.21 14.99 10.12
C PHE A 184 12.62 14.44 9.90
N GLY A 185 13.39 14.24 10.97
CA GLY A 185 14.75 13.70 10.90
C GLY A 185 14.79 12.29 10.34
N LEU A 186 13.93 11.39 10.83
CA LEU A 186 13.82 10.02 10.33
C LEU A 186 13.44 9.98 8.84
N MET A 187 12.44 10.77 8.43
CA MET A 187 12.01 10.85 7.04
C MET A 187 13.08 11.47 6.13
N ALA A 188 13.78 12.51 6.58
CA ALA A 188 14.86 13.13 5.82
C ALA A 188 16.04 12.17 5.62
N ILE A 189 16.44 11.43 6.67
CA ILE A 189 17.49 10.41 6.57
C ILE A 189 17.06 9.30 5.62
N ALA A 190 15.82 8.81 5.73
CA ALA A 190 15.30 7.77 4.84
C ALA A 190 15.24 8.25 3.37
N ALA A 191 14.81 9.48 3.12
CA ALA A 191 14.76 10.06 1.78
C ALA A 191 16.17 10.22 1.18
N ILE A 192 17.15 10.68 1.96
CA ILE A 192 18.55 10.76 1.51
C ILE A 192 19.10 9.35 1.27
N GLY A 193 18.85 8.41 2.18
CA GLY A 193 19.26 7.01 2.05
C GLY A 193 18.72 6.37 0.78
N ALA A 194 17.47 6.63 0.41
CA ALA A 194 16.85 6.10 -0.81
C ALA A 194 17.50 6.59 -2.11
N PHE A 195 18.27 7.67 -2.10
CA PHE A 195 19.02 8.17 -3.26
C PHE A 195 20.53 7.86 -3.21
N VAL A 196 21.06 7.54 -2.03
CA VAL A 196 22.50 7.33 -1.80
C VAL A 196 22.87 5.84 -1.78
N LEU A 197 21.92 4.95 -1.44
CA LEU A 197 22.06 3.48 -1.49
C LEU A 197 21.48 2.92 -2.78
#